data_AF-A0A367Q926-F1
#
_entry.id   AF-A0A367Q926-F1
#
_cell.length_a   1.000
_cell.length_b   1.000
_cell.length_c   1.000
_cell.angle_alpha   90.00
_cell.angle_beta   90.00
_cell.angle_gamma   90.00
#
_symmetry.space_group_name_H-M   'P 1'
#
loop_
_entity.id
_entity.type
_entity.pdbx_description
1 polymer ?
#
loop_
_entity_poly.entity_id
_entity_poly.type
_entity_poly.pdbx_seq_one_letter_code
_entity_poly.pdbx_strand_id
1 'polypeptide(L)'
;MPRSVSYHEGLIKDLQDPLEAATYIEVVLEEGDPKMLGKALINLIEAQGGIDRFPAQVKQYYEQVDLMLSEQGKIEFYCLSKLLDALGLQLAVTVKSV
;
A
#
# COMPACT_ATOMS: atom_id res chain seq x y z
N MET A 1 23.75 24.41 -3.89
CA MET A 1 22.42 24.18 -3.32
C MET A 1 22.15 22.69 -3.40
N PRO A 2 21.75 21.98 -2.32
CA PRO A 2 21.38 20.59 -2.46
C PRO A 2 20.10 20.54 -3.31
N ARG A 3 20.06 19.63 -4.29
CA ARG A 3 18.84 19.38 -5.06
C ARG A 3 17.76 18.95 -4.07
N SER A 4 16.58 19.55 -4.17
CA SER A 4 15.38 19.02 -3.52
C SER A 4 15.33 17.53 -3.81
N VAL A 5 15.39 16.70 -2.76
CA VAL A 5 15.08 15.27 -2.90
C VAL A 5 13.71 15.21 -3.54
N SER A 6 13.54 14.38 -4.56
CA SER A 6 12.21 14.22 -5.16
C SER A 6 11.25 13.81 -4.04
N TYR A 7 10.09 14.45 -3.95
CA TYR A 7 9.09 14.12 -2.94
C TYR A 7 8.81 12.60 -2.90
N HIS A 8 8.79 11.97 -4.08
CA HIS A 8 8.62 10.53 -4.22
C HIS A 8 9.80 9.73 -3.64
N GLU A 9 11.05 10.14 -3.89
CA GLU A 9 12.23 9.45 -3.33
C GLU A 9 12.26 9.53 -1.80
N GLY A 10 11.83 10.66 -1.23
CA GLY A 10 11.66 10.82 0.21
C GLY A 10 10.61 9.85 0.75
N LEU A 11 9.41 9.86 0.15
CA LEU A 11 8.32 8.95 0.51
C LEU A 11 8.75 7.48 0.47
N ILE A 12 9.36 7.02 -0.62
CA ILE A 12 9.80 5.63 -0.77
C ILE A 12 10.84 5.24 0.28
N LYS A 13 11.68 6.18 0.71
CA LYS A 13 12.64 5.96 1.79
C LYS A 13 11.95 5.84 3.15
N ASP A 14 10.98 6.70 3.44
CA ASP A 14 10.25 6.69 4.71
C ASP A 14 9.41 5.40 4.84
N LEU A 15 8.77 4.96 3.76
CA LEU A 15 7.96 3.74 3.70
C LEU A 15 8.77 2.43 3.85
N GLN A 16 10.09 2.48 3.96
CA GLN A 16 10.90 1.33 4.37
C GLN A 16 10.76 1.03 5.87
N ASP A 17 10.36 2.02 6.67
CA ASP A 17 9.97 1.83 8.07
C ASP A 17 8.55 1.23 8.12
N PRO A 18 8.35 0.04 8.72
CA PRO A 18 7.03 -0.56 8.87
C PRO A 18 6.00 0.33 9.58
N LEU A 19 6.43 1.21 10.50
CA LEU A 19 5.54 2.12 11.20
C LEU A 19 5.02 3.24 10.29
N GLU A 20 5.91 3.81 9.47
CA GLU A 20 5.54 4.81 8.46
C GLU A 20 4.65 4.17 7.39
N ALA A 21 4.98 2.94 6.95
CA ALA A 21 4.17 2.16 6.01
C ALA A 21 2.74 1.90 6.54
N ALA A 22 2.62 1.48 7.81
CA ALA A 22 1.32 1.25 8.45
C ALA A 22 0.51 2.54 8.56
N THR A 23 1.14 3.62 9.05
CA THR A 23 0.49 4.94 9.19
C THR A 23 0.02 5.46 7.84
N TYR A 24 0.85 5.32 6.81
CA TYR A 24 0.55 5.79 5.46
C TYR A 24 -0.69 5.10 4.87
N ILE A 25 -0.78 3.77 4.97
CA ILE A 25 -1.95 3.05 4.43
C ILE A 25 -3.21 3.22 5.30
N GLU A 26 -3.06 3.40 6.61
CA GLU A 26 -4.17 3.70 7.50
C GLU A 26 -4.86 5.01 7.10
N VAL A 27 -4.10 6.10 6.93
CA VAL A 27 -4.63 7.39 6.49
C VAL A 27 -5.37 7.25 5.14
N VAL A 28 -4.81 6.49 4.21
CA VAL A 28 -5.44 6.27 2.90
C VAL A 28 -6.74 5.45 3.00
N LEU A 29 -6.80 4.49 3.91
CA LEU A 29 -8.02 3.72 4.19
C LEU A 29 -9.10 4.58 4.87
N GLU A 30 -8.72 5.52 5.74
CA GLU A 30 -9.64 6.46 6.38
C GLU A 30 -10.29 7.44 5.40
N GLU A 31 -9.52 7.96 4.44
CA GLU A 31 -10.03 8.83 3.37
C GLU A 31 -11.01 8.09 2.43
N GLY A 32 -10.86 6.77 2.30
CA GLY A 32 -11.79 5.91 1.56
C GLY A 32 -11.77 6.11 0.03
N ASP A 33 -10.73 6.71 -0.54
CA ASP A 33 -10.56 6.86 -1.99
C ASP A 33 -9.85 5.62 -2.60
N PRO A 34 -10.53 4.82 -3.44
CA PRO A 34 -9.94 3.65 -4.08
C PRO A 34 -8.70 3.95 -4.92
N LYS A 35 -8.61 5.15 -5.53
CA LYS A 35 -7.45 5.55 -6.33
C LYS A 35 -6.24 5.83 -5.45
N MET A 36 -6.45 6.46 -4.30
CA MET A 36 -5.38 6.68 -3.34
C MET A 36 -4.89 5.35 -2.77
N LEU A 37 -5.80 4.40 -2.49
CA LEU A 37 -5.44 3.07 -2.01
C LEU A 37 -4.55 2.31 -3.02
N GLY A 38 -4.92 2.30 -4.30
CA GLY A 38 -4.08 1.67 -5.33
C GLY A 38 -2.69 2.30 -5.39
N LYS A 39 -2.61 3.63 -5.36
CA LYS A 39 -1.34 4.36 -5.37
C LYS A 39 -0.50 4.08 -4.11
N ALA A 40 -1.13 3.95 -2.95
CA ALA A 40 -0.46 3.65 -1.71
C ALA A 40 0.18 2.26 -1.72
N LEU A 41 -0.56 1.26 -2.22
CA LEU A 41 -0.05 -0.11 -2.37
C LEU A 41 1.16 -0.18 -3.32
N ILE A 42 1.14 0.58 -4.42
CA ILE A 42 2.29 0.72 -5.33
C ILE A 42 3.51 1.28 -4.60
N ASN A 43 3.34 2.38 -3.87
CA ASN A 43 4.43 3.01 -3.13
C ASN A 43 5.03 2.06 -2.08
N LEU A 44 4.19 1.30 -1.38
CA LEU A 44 4.63 0.29 -0.41
C LEU A 44 5.43 -0.84 -1.07
N ILE A 45 4.95 -1.35 -2.20
CA ILE A 45 5.67 -2.38 -2.97
C ILE A 45 7.02 -1.83 -3.47
N GLU A 46 7.05 -0.60 -3.97
CA GLU A 46 8.27 0.07 -4.42
C GLU A 46 9.27 0.24 -3.27
N ALA A 47 8.80 0.67 -2.09
CA ALA A 47 9.62 0.80 -0.88
C ALA A 47 10.25 -0.53 -0.44
N GLN A 48 9.58 -1.66 -0.66
CA GLN A 48 10.14 -2.99 -0.40
C GLN A 48 11.13 -3.45 -1.48
N GLY A 49 11.41 -2.64 -2.49
CA GLY A 49 12.33 -2.93 -3.59
C GLY A 49 11.64 -3.54 -4.82
N GLY A 50 10.33 -3.32 -4.95
CA GLY A 50 9.55 -3.65 -6.14
C GLY A 50 8.83 -5.00 -6.08
N ILE A 51 7.86 -5.17 -6.99
CA ILE A 51 6.96 -6.34 -7.04
C ILE A 51 7.73 -7.66 -7.24
N ASP A 52 8.92 -7.61 -7.84
CA ASP A 52 9.73 -8.79 -8.15
C ASP A 52 10.32 -9.51 -6.95
N ARG A 53 10.36 -8.85 -5.78
CA ARG A 53 10.79 -9.47 -4.53
C ARG A 53 9.72 -10.36 -3.91
N PHE A 54 8.48 -10.23 -4.35
CA PHE A 54 7.36 -10.99 -3.80
C PHE A 54 7.15 -12.32 -4.54
N PRO A 55 6.68 -13.36 -3.84
CA PRO A 55 6.28 -14.61 -4.46
C PRO A 55 5.22 -14.40 -5.55
N ALA A 56 5.19 -15.26 -6.56
CA ALA A 56 4.25 -15.15 -7.68
C ALA A 56 2.77 -15.02 -7.24
N GLN A 57 2.40 -15.69 -6.15
CA GLN A 57 1.05 -15.61 -5.60
C GLN A 57 0.67 -14.20 -5.11
N VAL A 58 1.62 -13.47 -4.51
CA VAL A 58 1.39 -12.08 -4.07
C VAL A 58 1.28 -11.14 -5.28
N LYS A 59 2.04 -11.40 -6.35
CA LYS A 59 1.90 -10.66 -7.62
C LYS A 59 0.49 -10.81 -8.20
N GLN A 60 -0.07 -12.02 -8.17
CA GLN A 60 -1.45 -12.28 -8.61
C GLN A 60 -2.48 -11.52 -7.76
N TYR A 61 -2.29 -11.46 -6.44
CA TYR A 61 -3.18 -10.67 -5.58
C TYR A 61 -3.08 -9.18 -5.88
N TYR A 62 -1.88 -8.67 -6.12
CA TYR A 62 -1.69 -7.27 -6.53
C TYR A 62 -2.38 -6.97 -7.87
N GLU A 63 -2.22 -7.82 -8.88
CA GLU A 63 -2.90 -7.68 -10.18
C GLU A 63 -4.43 -7.68 -10.04
N GLN A 64 -4.98 -8.56 -9.20
CA GLN A 64 -6.41 -8.59 -8.90
C GLN A 64 -6.87 -7.30 -8.22
N VAL A 65 -6.11 -6.81 -7.23
CA VAL A 65 -6.41 -5.57 -6.52
C VAL A 65 -6.39 -4.37 -7.48
N ASP A 66 -5.37 -4.25 -8.33
CA ASP A 66 -5.23 -3.16 -9.30
C ASP A 66 -6.38 -3.16 -10.32
N LEU A 67 -6.75 -4.33 -10.84
CA LEU A 67 -7.88 -4.49 -11.75
C LEU A 67 -9.21 -4.10 -11.08
N MET A 68 -9.49 -4.61 -9.87
CA MET A 68 -10.75 -4.31 -9.17
C MET A 68 -10.86 -2.84 -8.75
N LEU A 69 -9.76 -2.23 -8.32
CA LEU A 69 -9.73 -0.82 -7.95
C LEU A 69 -9.94 0.08 -9.17
N SER A 70 -9.31 -0.24 -10.30
CA SER A 70 -9.44 0.54 -11.53
C SER A 70 -10.81 0.42 -12.20
N GLU A 71 -11.40 -0.77 -12.23
CA GLU A 71 -12.68 -1.02 -12.91
C GLU A 71 -13.90 -0.68 -12.03
N GLN A 72 -13.83 -1.01 -10.74
CA GLN A 72 -15.01 -1.05 -9.86
C GLN A 72 -14.89 -0.13 -8.65
N GLY A 73 -13.68 0.39 -8.36
CA GLY A 73 -13.41 1.12 -7.12
C GLY A 73 -13.61 0.24 -5.88
N LYS A 74 -13.42 -1.07 -6.01
CA LYS A 74 -13.62 -2.06 -4.94
C LYS A 74 -12.37 -2.88 -4.76
N ILE A 75 -12.24 -3.48 -3.58
CA ILE A 75 -11.16 -4.39 -3.28
C ILE A 75 -11.73 -5.62 -2.56
N GLU A 76 -11.26 -6.80 -2.93
CA GLU A 76 -11.59 -8.01 -2.21
C GLU A 76 -10.80 -8.06 -0.89
N PHE A 77 -11.51 -8.28 0.22
CA PHE A 77 -10.90 -8.35 1.56
C PHE A 77 -9.76 -9.37 1.65
N TYR A 78 -9.94 -10.56 1.05
CA TYR A 78 -8.94 -11.61 1.07
C TYR A 78 -7.65 -11.18 0.37
N CYS A 79 -7.76 -10.56 -0.81
CA CYS A 79 -6.60 -10.08 -1.57
C CYS A 79 -5.89 -8.93 -0.84
N LEU A 80 -6.63 -7.97 -0.28
CA LEU A 80 -6.06 -6.89 0.53
C LEU A 80 -5.30 -7.46 1.73
N SER A 81 -5.91 -8.38 2.49
CA SER A 81 -5.28 -8.99 3.66
C SER A 81 -3.98 -9.73 3.30
N LYS A 82 -3.96 -10.47 2.19
CA LYS A 82 -2.76 -11.18 1.73
C LYS A 82 -1.65 -10.25 1.24
N LEU A 83 -2.03 -9.15 0.60
CA LEU A 83 -1.06 -8.16 0.15
C LEU A 83 -0.43 -7.41 1.34
N LEU A 84 -1.24 -7.03 2.34
CA LEU A 84 -0.75 -6.42 3.57
C LEU A 84 0.18 -7.38 4.33
N ASP A 85 -0.20 -8.64 4.49
CA ASP A 85 0.63 -9.67 5.14
C ASP A 85 1.99 -9.81 4.46
N ALA A 86 2.01 -9.84 3.13
CA ALA A 86 3.25 -9.87 2.35
C ALA A 86 4.13 -8.62 2.58
N LEU A 87 3.51 -7.46 2.81
CA LEU A 87 4.17 -6.20 3.14
C LEU A 87 4.58 -6.10 4.63
N GLY A 88 4.32 -7.12 5.44
CA GLY A 88 4.56 -7.10 6.89
C GLY A 88 3.54 -6.28 7.69
N LEU A 89 2.38 -6.02 7.10
CA LEU A 89 1.27 -5.24 7.66
C LEU A 89 0.06 -6.15 7.94
N GLN A 90 -0.86 -5.69 8.78
CA GLN A 90 -2.10 -6.40 9.05
C GLN A 90 -3.26 -5.42 9.25
N LEU A 91 -4.47 -5.85 8.92
CA LEU A 91 -5.69 -5.11 9.26
C LEU A 91 -6.03 -5.32 10.74
N ALA A 92 -6.35 -4.24 11.43
CA ALA A 92 -6.82 -4.26 12.80
C ALA A 92 -8.15 -3.51 12.92
N VAL A 93 -8.96 -3.89 13.91
CA VAL A 93 -10.17 -3.17 14.28
C VAL A 93 -9.85 -2.31 15.49
N THR A 94 -10.07 -1.00 15.37
CA THR A 94 -9.84 -0.01 16.43
C THR A 94 -11.16 0.69 16.78
N VAL A 95 -11.19 1.42 17.90
CA VAL A 95 -12.31 2.31 18.21
C VAL A 95 -12.28 3.45 17.21
N LYS A 96 -13.43 3.77 16.59
CA LYS A 96 -13.54 4.89 15.67
C LYS A 96 -13.17 6.20 16.39
N SER A 97 -12.09 6.85 15.95
CA SER A 97 -11.71 8.18 16.38
C SER A 97 -12.85 9.16 16.03
N VAL A 98 -13.32 9.91 17.04
CA VAL A 98 -14.44 10.87 16.93
C VAL A 98 -13.90 12.25 16.64
#